data_AF-A0AAW0B4N4-F1
#
_entry.id   AF-A0AAW0B4N4-F1
#
_cell.length_a   1.000
_cell.length_b   1.000
_cell.length_c   1.000
_cell.angle_alpha   90.00
_cell.angle_beta   90.00
_cell.angle_gamma   90.00
#
_symmetry.space_group_name_H-M   'P 1'
#
loop_
_entity.id
_entity.type
_entity.pdbx_description
1 polymer ?
#
loop_
_entity_poly.entity_id
_entity_poly.type
_entity_poly.pdbx_seq_one_letter_code
_entity_poly.pdbx_strand_id
1 'polypeptide(L)'
;MSQYLAAKESLLAPVRRLPPELLQQVFMFAVISDTYTTFARYESETYTTDKAVLAVKLTHVCSYRRALALNTRELWATIFLRRTDESAQFHFYLAHAKSAPLTFFYSQFMDEWTARTLVRTS
;
A
#
# COMPACT_ATOMS: atom_id res chain seq x y z
N MET A 1 25.77 24.11 -3.34
CA MET A 1 24.78 25.06 -3.93
C MET A 1 23.49 24.37 -4.39
N SER A 2 23.54 23.15 -4.95
CA SER A 2 22.34 22.42 -5.45
C SER A 2 21.26 22.08 -4.38
N GLN A 3 21.66 21.68 -3.17
CA GLN A 3 20.70 21.34 -2.09
C GLN A 3 19.80 22.52 -1.64
N TYR A 4 20.29 23.75 -1.73
CA TYR A 4 19.56 24.94 -1.28
C TYR A 4 18.40 25.29 -2.23
N LEU A 5 18.60 25.06 -3.53
CA LEU A 5 17.56 25.23 -4.55
C LEU A 5 16.50 24.12 -4.42
N ALA A 6 16.92 22.87 -4.24
CA ALA A 6 16.00 21.75 -4.01
C ALA A 6 15.13 21.93 -2.76
N ALA A 7 15.68 22.47 -1.67
CA ALA A 7 14.93 22.78 -0.45
C ALA A 7 13.88 23.88 -0.69
N LYS A 8 14.24 24.93 -1.44
CA LYS A 8 13.34 26.05 -1.78
C LYS A 8 12.22 25.62 -2.73
N GLU A 9 12.52 24.81 -3.73
CA GLU A 9 11.51 24.24 -4.64
C GLU A 9 10.57 23.29 -3.91
N SER A 10 11.09 22.48 -2.96
CA SER A 10 10.27 21.61 -2.13
C SER A 10 9.30 22.40 -1.25
N LEU A 11 9.71 23.57 -0.71
CA LEU A 11 8.83 24.46 0.07
C LEU A 11 7.71 25.08 -0.77
N LEU A 12 7.98 25.34 -2.06
CA LEU A 12 7.01 25.88 -3.00
C LEU A 12 6.14 24.81 -3.68
N ALA A 13 6.42 23.53 -3.44
CA ALA A 13 5.69 22.43 -4.05
C ALA A 13 4.19 22.53 -3.70
N PRO A 14 3.29 22.49 -4.71
CA PRO A 14 1.84 22.61 -4.51
C PRO A 14 1.28 21.62 -3.49
N VAL A 15 1.91 20.44 -3.37
CA VAL A 15 1.56 19.39 -2.41
C VAL A 15 1.58 19.85 -0.94
N ARG A 16 2.37 20.88 -0.60
CA ARG A 16 2.45 21.44 0.76
C ARG A 16 1.36 22.48 1.04
N ARG A 17 0.63 22.92 0.02
CA ARG A 17 -0.47 23.89 0.14
C ARG A 17 -1.84 23.22 0.20
N LEU A 18 -1.89 21.91 -0.01
CA LEU A 18 -3.11 21.14 0.13
C LEU A 18 -3.48 21.01 1.62
N PRO A 19 -4.75 21.30 1.99
CA PRO A 19 -5.30 20.90 3.26
C PRO A 19 -5.04 19.41 3.53
N PRO A 20 -4.77 19.03 4.78
CA PRO A 20 -4.48 17.64 5.13
C PRO A 20 -5.59 16.69 4.70
N GLU A 21 -6.85 17.10 4.74
CA GLU A 21 -8.01 16.30 4.36
C GLU A 21 -7.96 15.91 2.87
N LEU A 22 -7.62 16.86 1.99
CA LEU A 22 -7.50 16.59 0.56
C LEU A 22 -6.32 15.65 0.26
N LEU A 23 -5.22 15.80 1.00
CA LEU A 23 -4.07 14.91 0.83
C LEU A 23 -4.37 13.48 1.29
N GLN A 24 -5.16 13.31 2.35
CA GLN A 24 -5.65 12.00 2.78
C GLN A 24 -6.57 11.37 1.74
N GLN A 25 -7.46 12.15 1.11
CA GLN A 25 -8.28 11.66 -0.01
C GLN A 25 -7.41 11.20 -1.18
N VAL A 26 -6.38 11.97 -1.54
CA VAL A 26 -5.42 11.56 -2.59
C VAL A 26 -4.75 10.24 -2.23
N PHE A 27 -4.38 10.01 -0.96
CA PHE A 27 -3.83 8.72 -0.52
C PHE A 27 -4.81 7.58 -0.70
N MET A 28 -6.07 7.77 -0.31
CA MET A 28 -7.13 6.77 -0.50
C MET A 28 -7.29 6.44 -1.99
N PHE A 29 -7.37 7.45 -2.86
CA PHE A 29 -7.47 7.25 -4.30
C PHE A 29 -6.24 6.55 -4.88
N ALA A 30 -5.03 6.90 -4.45
CA ALA A 30 -3.81 6.26 -4.92
C ALA A 30 -3.80 4.76 -4.56
N VAL A 31 -4.16 4.41 -3.32
CA VAL A 31 -4.20 3.01 -2.86
C VAL A 31 -5.33 2.21 -3.50
N ILE A 32 -6.49 2.82 -3.74
CA ILE A 32 -7.62 2.16 -4.38
C ILE A 32 -7.38 1.99 -5.89
N SER A 33 -6.94 3.03 -6.59
CA SER A 33 -6.76 3.01 -8.05
C SER A 33 -5.75 1.95 -8.46
N ASP A 34 -4.63 1.81 -7.74
CA ASP A 34 -3.58 0.86 -8.09
C ASP A 34 -4.06 -0.60 -8.03
N THR A 35 -5.09 -0.86 -7.21
CA THR A 35 -5.67 -2.20 -7.16
C THR A 35 -6.53 -2.57 -8.32
N TYR A 36 -7.38 -1.66 -8.80
CA TYR A 36 -8.18 -1.95 -9.97
C TYR A 36 -7.29 -2.14 -11.22
N THR A 37 -6.20 -1.38 -11.34
CA THR A 37 -5.21 -1.59 -12.42
C THR A 37 -4.44 -2.89 -12.27
N THR A 38 -4.14 -3.32 -11.04
CA THR A 38 -3.50 -4.62 -10.79
C THR A 38 -4.42 -5.79 -11.12
N PHE A 39 -5.71 -5.71 -10.79
CA PHE A 39 -6.69 -6.73 -11.15
C PHE A 39 -6.94 -6.79 -12.67
N ALA A 40 -6.94 -5.65 -13.36
CA ALA A 40 -7.12 -5.60 -14.82
C ALA A 40 -5.89 -6.07 -15.62
N ARG A 41 -4.67 -5.97 -15.07
CA ARG A 41 -3.43 -6.45 -15.71
C ARG A 41 -3.15 -7.93 -15.48
N TYR A 42 -4.02 -8.66 -14.79
CA TYR A 42 -3.81 -10.07 -14.45
C TYR A 42 -3.76 -11.01 -15.67
N GLU A 43 -4.09 -10.52 -16.88
CA GLU A 43 -3.89 -11.27 -18.13
C GLU A 43 -2.45 -11.21 -18.67
N SER A 44 -1.59 -10.29 -18.20
CA SER A 44 -0.25 -10.10 -18.74
C SER A 44 0.70 -9.54 -17.67
N GLU A 45 1.57 -10.42 -17.17
CA GLU A 45 2.75 -10.14 -16.35
C GLU A 45 2.53 -9.70 -14.88
N THR A 46 3.07 -10.54 -14.00
CA THR A 46 2.99 -10.53 -12.54
C THR A 46 3.74 -9.37 -11.89
N TYR A 47 3.04 -8.27 -11.59
CA TYR A 47 3.44 -7.33 -10.55
C TYR A 47 2.22 -6.87 -9.77
N THR A 48 1.75 -7.71 -8.84
CA THR A 48 0.73 -7.28 -7.89
C THR A 48 1.37 -6.36 -6.86
N THR A 49 1.32 -5.04 -7.10
CA THR A 49 1.59 -4.09 -6.02
C THR A 49 0.44 -4.21 -5.04
N ASP A 50 0.65 -4.98 -3.97
CA ASP A 50 -0.31 -5.13 -2.89
C ASP A 50 -0.71 -3.73 -2.38
N LYS A 51 -2.01 -3.49 -2.08
CA LYS A 51 -2.42 -2.25 -1.37
C LYS A 51 -1.52 -2.02 -0.17
N ALA A 52 -1.15 -3.13 0.48
CA ALA A 52 -0.35 -3.10 1.67
C ALA A 52 1.05 -2.52 1.43
N VAL A 53 1.59 -2.67 0.22
CA VAL A 53 2.88 -2.09 -0.16
C VAL A 53 2.74 -0.61 -0.47
N LEU A 54 1.65 -0.18 -1.13
CA LEU A 54 1.47 1.22 -1.50
C LEU A 54 1.15 2.12 -0.30
N ALA A 55 0.29 1.67 0.62
CA ALA A 55 0.00 2.41 1.85
C ALA A 55 1.27 2.60 2.69
N VAL A 56 2.12 1.57 2.80
CA VAL A 56 3.43 1.70 3.46
C VAL A 56 4.33 2.68 2.71
N LYS A 57 4.45 2.60 1.37
CA LYS A 57 5.26 3.54 0.57
C LYS A 57 4.88 5.01 0.82
N LEU A 58 3.61 5.33 1.00
CA LEU A 58 3.17 6.70 1.33
C LEU A 58 3.78 7.22 2.64
N THR A 59 4.05 6.33 3.59
CA THR A 59 4.70 6.67 4.87
C THR A 59 6.20 6.93 4.76
N HIS A 60 6.84 6.60 3.64
CA HIS A 60 8.30 6.76 3.45
C HIS A 60 8.70 8.02 2.69
N VAL A 61 7.75 8.83 2.22
CA VAL A 61 8.05 10.04 1.41
C VAL A 61 8.66 11.17 2.26
N CYS A 62 7.98 11.57 3.33
CA CYS A 62 8.47 12.57 4.29
C CYS A 62 7.72 12.43 5.63
N SER A 63 8.20 13.09 6.69
CA SER A 63 7.59 13.03 8.02
C SER A 63 6.13 13.50 8.04
N TYR A 64 5.79 14.54 7.28
CA TYR A 64 4.42 15.05 7.17
C TYR A 64 3.46 14.02 6.55
N ARG A 65 3.87 13.40 5.43
CA ARG A 65 3.07 12.37 4.76
C ARG A 65 2.96 11.10 5.61
N ARG A 66 4.02 10.74 6.34
CA ARG A 66 3.98 9.66 7.33
C ARG A 66 2.91 9.92 8.39
N ALA A 67 2.96 11.08 9.03
CA ALA A 67 2.00 11.44 10.06
C ALA A 67 0.56 11.41 9.53
N LEU A 68 0.32 11.92 8.32
CA LEU A 68 -1.01 11.87 7.72
C LEU A 68 -1.45 10.45 7.38
N ALA A 69 -0.62 9.68 6.66
CA ALA A 69 -0.96 8.33 6.24
C ALA A 69 -1.24 7.40 7.44
N LEU A 70 -0.43 7.47 8.50
CA LEU A 70 -0.64 6.69 9.72
C LEU A 70 -1.91 7.11 10.50
N ASN A 71 -2.40 8.34 10.31
CA ASN A 71 -3.64 8.81 10.93
C ASN A 71 -4.90 8.57 10.06
N THR A 72 -4.74 8.27 8.78
CA THR A 72 -5.83 7.86 7.88
C THR A 72 -6.11 6.37 8.07
N ARG A 73 -7.03 6.06 8.98
CA ARG A 73 -7.32 4.69 9.43
C ARG A 73 -7.80 3.80 8.29
N GLU A 74 -8.54 4.38 7.35
CA GLU A 74 -9.14 3.71 6.20
C GLU A 74 -8.08 3.10 5.26
N LEU A 75 -6.86 3.66 5.22
CA LEU A 75 -5.74 3.09 4.46
C LEU A 75 -5.31 1.72 5.00
N TRP A 76 -5.46 1.51 6.30
CA TRP A 76 -5.00 0.32 7.02
C TRP A 76 -6.11 -0.68 7.30
N ALA A 77 -7.37 -0.28 7.09
CA ALA A 77 -8.55 -1.09 7.34
C ALA A 77 -8.73 -2.23 6.34
N THR A 78 -8.05 -2.18 5.19
CA THR A 78 -8.06 -3.27 4.20
C THR A 78 -6.82 -4.14 4.38
N ILE A 79 -7.00 -5.40 4.76
CA ILE A 79 -5.93 -6.35 5.02
C ILE A 79 -6.01 -7.49 4.01
N PHE A 80 -4.94 -7.69 3.24
CA PHE A 80 -4.80 -8.85 2.36
C PHE A 80 -4.14 -9.96 3.14
N LEU A 81 -4.88 -11.06 3.32
CA LEU A 81 -4.38 -12.23 4.01
C LEU A 81 -3.68 -13.14 3.01
N ARG A 82 -2.36 -13.29 3.13
CA ARG A 82 -1.55 -14.26 2.39
C ARG A 82 -1.20 -15.45 3.28
N ARG A 83 -0.98 -16.60 2.63
CA ARG A 83 -0.68 -17.87 3.30
C ARG A 83 0.59 -17.83 4.17
N THR A 84 1.50 -16.90 3.88
CA THR A 84 2.77 -16.69 4.59
C THR A 84 2.79 -15.39 5.38
N ASP A 85 1.64 -14.79 5.71
CA ASP A 85 1.63 -13.48 6.35
C ASP A 85 2.48 -13.47 7.62
N GLU A 86 3.55 -12.69 7.54
CA GLU A 86 4.36 -12.33 8.68
C GLU A 86 3.49 -11.54 9.64
N SER A 87 3.35 -12.04 10.87
CA SER A 87 2.53 -11.43 11.92
C SER A 87 2.82 -9.93 12.09
N ALA A 88 4.05 -9.48 11.82
CA ALA A 88 4.45 -8.10 11.94
C ALA A 88 3.67 -7.13 11.02
N GLN A 89 3.50 -7.46 9.73
CA GLN A 89 2.75 -6.60 8.81
C GLN A 89 1.27 -6.58 9.20
N PHE A 90 0.70 -7.74 9.51
CA PHE A 90 -0.67 -7.85 9.98
C PHE A 90 -0.93 -7.00 11.23
N HIS A 91 -0.07 -7.12 12.25
CA HIS A 91 -0.17 -6.33 13.48
C HIS A 91 0.04 -4.83 13.22
N PHE A 92 0.93 -4.46 12.30
CA PHE A 92 1.11 -3.07 11.90
C PHE A 92 -0.18 -2.48 11.33
N TYR A 93 -0.87 -3.20 10.45
CA TYR A 93 -2.14 -2.75 9.86
C TYR A 93 -3.24 -2.62 10.90
N LEU A 94 -3.40 -3.62 11.76
CA LEU A 94 -4.36 -3.59 12.85
C LEU A 94 -4.15 -2.41 13.80
N ALA A 95 -2.90 -2.13 14.17
CA ALA A 95 -2.57 -1.03 15.07
C ALA A 95 -2.99 0.35 14.51
N HIS A 96 -2.97 0.52 13.19
CA HIS A 96 -3.28 1.79 12.53
C HIS A 96 -4.73 1.90 12.05
N ALA A 97 -5.40 0.77 11.76
CA ALA A 97 -6.82 0.75 11.44
C ALA A 97 -7.69 1.21 12.63
N LYS A 98 -7.24 0.95 13.88
CA LYS A 98 -7.93 1.35 15.12
C LYS A 98 -9.41 0.92 15.10
N SER A 99 -10.32 1.88 15.06
CA SER A 99 -11.78 1.67 15.10
C SER A 99 -12.44 1.64 13.71
N ALA A 100 -11.65 1.66 12.62
CA ALA A 100 -12.21 1.58 11.27
C ALA A 100 -12.74 0.16 11.00
N PRO A 101 -13.84 0.01 10.26
CA PRO A 101 -14.37 -1.30 9.89
C PRO A 101 -13.34 -2.06 9.03
N LEU A 102 -12.89 -3.21 9.52
CA LEU A 102 -11.88 -4.02 8.83
C LEU A 102 -12.49 -4.78 7.66
N THR A 103 -11.78 -4.80 6.54
CA THR A 103 -12.11 -5.62 5.36
C THR A 103 -10.94 -6.56 5.08
N PHE A 104 -11.21 -7.85 5.06
CA PHE A 104 -10.21 -8.88 4.76
C PHE A 104 -10.39 -9.39 3.33
N PHE A 105 -9.29 -9.50 2.60
CA PHE A 105 -9.25 -10.14 1.29
C PHE A 105 -8.32 -11.35 1.37
N TYR A 106 -8.85 -12.54 1.09
CA TYR A 106 -8.05 -13.75 1.00
C TYR A 106 -7.78 -14.05 -0.47
N SER A 107 -6.51 -14.06 -0.90
CA SER A 107 -6.19 -14.51 -2.26
C SER A 107 -5.99 -16.03 -2.25
N GLN A 108 -6.95 -16.75 -2.82
CA GLN A 108 -6.86 -18.21 -3.05
C GLN A 108 -5.92 -18.57 -4.23
N PHE A 109 -5.39 -17.59 -4.94
CA PHE A 109 -4.80 -17.76 -6.28
C PHE A 109 -3.30 -18.10 -6.31
N MET A 110 -2.76 -18.76 -5.28
CA MET A 110 -1.31 -19.05 -5.24
C MET A 110 -0.95 -20.53 -5.02
N ASP A 111 -1.84 -21.47 -5.33
CA ASP A 111 -1.59 -22.91 -5.11
C ASP A 111 -1.58 -23.80 -6.37
N GLU A 112 -1.67 -23.27 -7.60
CA GLU A 112 -1.62 -24.15 -8.80
C GLU A 112 -0.21 -24.38 -9.38
N TRP A 113 0.78 -23.54 -9.06
CA TRP A 113 2.12 -23.67 -9.66
C TRP A 113 3.15 -24.40 -8.80
N THR A 114 2.97 -24.50 -7.48
CA THR A 114 3.87 -25.28 -6.60
C THR A 114 3.58 -26.79 -6.66
N ALA A 115 2.38 -27.20 -7.07
CA ALA A 115 2.02 -28.61 -7.23
C ALA A 115 2.66 -29.27 -8.47
N ARG A 116 3.12 -28.50 -9.46
CA ARG A 116 3.69 -29.04 -10.71
C ARG A 116 5.20 -29.38 -10.63
N THR A 117 5.90 -28.97 -9.58
CA THR A 117 7.35 -29.18 -9.46
C THR A 117 7.73 -30.46 -8.69
N LEU A 118 6.76 -31.23 -8.21
CA LEU A 118 6.98 -32.51 -7.52
C LEU A 118 6.31 -33.69 -8.26
N VAL A 119 6.47 -33.76 -9.58
CA VAL A 119 6.26 -35.00 -10.33
C VAL A 119 7.38 -35.18 -11.36
N ARG A 120 8.55 -35.66 -10.89
CA ARG A 120 9.40 -36.59 -11.64
C ARG A 120 10.58 -37.06 -10.78
N THR A 121 10.51 -38.30 -10.28
CA THR A 121 11.64 -39.24 -10.26
C THR A 121 11.13 -40.66 -10.02
N SER A 122 10.98 -41.41 -11.11
CA SER A 122 11.32 -42.83 -11.23
C SER A 122 11.66 -43.09 -12.69
#